data_AF-A0A933XYW9-F1
#
_entry.id   AF-A0A933XYW9-F1
#
_cell.length_a   1.000
_cell.length_b   1.000
_cell.length_c   1.000
_cell.angle_alpha   90.00
_cell.angle_beta   90.00
_cell.angle_gamma   90.00
#
_symmetry.space_group_name_H-M   'P 1'
#
loop_
_entity.id
_entity.type
_entity.pdbx_description
1 polymer ?
#
loop_
_entity_poly.entity_id
_entity_poly.type
_entity_poly.pdbx_seq_one_letter_code
_entity_poly.pdbx_strand_id
1 'polypeptide(L)'
;MSDRFEAACAAESRGPRSTSLWFVGLALAAFVVAGFVGLATPERQFATFVLLGLGVALLLALFAWRVAGSASTPGGTWFVRCYFAAFALTTLALLYSASVPGFDFGVLFVALPTYALLLAIWLSAALAVLARRVFLQGFRAALAGHAVAWTVPPLVVLALAIAVLLQLPLRMRFALGRAELDALVERARVEPLLVTAEIAAWDTNEFHFVGTYPTRRIELFDGGVRVLVSSSGFLDGQGFAYCDRGAPPQLGEDFYDPFWGDWYLWRASW
;
A
#
# COMPACT_ATOMS: atom_id res chain seq x y z
N MET A 1 45.72 -46.95 -3.80
CA MET A 1 44.24 -46.87 -3.64
C MET A 1 43.79 -45.55 -3.01
N SER A 2 44.70 -44.73 -2.43
CA SER A 2 44.42 -43.38 -1.91
C SER A 2 44.21 -42.32 -3.00
N ASP A 3 44.90 -42.42 -4.14
CA ASP A 3 44.93 -41.33 -5.14
C ASP A 3 43.60 -41.18 -5.92
N ARG A 4 42.74 -42.21 -5.91
CA ARG A 4 41.40 -42.14 -6.49
C ARG A 4 40.39 -41.44 -5.56
N PHE A 5 40.67 -41.35 -4.27
CA PHE A 5 39.79 -40.68 -3.30
C PHE A 5 39.98 -39.15 -3.31
N GLU A 6 41.21 -38.67 -3.51
CA GLU A 6 41.48 -37.23 -3.62
C GLU A 6 40.91 -36.62 -4.92
N ALA A 7 40.92 -37.36 -6.03
CA ALA A 7 40.32 -36.92 -7.29
C ALA A 7 38.79 -36.78 -7.20
N ALA A 8 38.12 -37.58 -6.36
CA ALA A 8 36.67 -37.49 -6.15
C ALA A 8 36.29 -36.26 -5.31
N CYS A 9 37.11 -35.88 -4.32
CA CYS A 9 36.87 -34.67 -3.51
C CYS A 9 37.14 -33.36 -4.26
N ALA A 10 38.01 -33.36 -5.27
CA ALA A 10 38.31 -32.15 -6.05
C ALA A 10 37.21 -31.80 -7.09
N ALA A 11 36.34 -32.74 -7.45
CA ALA A 11 35.34 -32.54 -8.51
C ALA A 11 34.04 -31.85 -8.03
N GLU A 12 33.78 -31.82 -6.72
CA GLU A 12 32.49 -31.37 -6.16
C GLU A 12 32.46 -29.87 -5.81
N SER A 13 33.56 -29.13 -6.02
CA SER A 13 33.65 -27.70 -5.68
C SER A 13 33.20 -26.73 -6.80
N ARG A 14 32.76 -27.24 -7.95
CA ARG A 14 32.19 -26.41 -9.03
C ARG A 14 30.71 -26.16 -8.75
N GLY A 15 30.46 -25.36 -7.72
CA GLY A 15 29.12 -24.89 -7.35
C GLY A 15 28.41 -24.25 -8.54
N PRO A 16 27.10 -24.48 -8.72
CA PRO A 16 26.34 -23.93 -9.83
C PRO A 16 26.44 -22.40 -9.85
N ARG A 17 27.10 -21.88 -10.88
CA ARG A 17 27.27 -20.44 -11.12
C ARG A 17 25.90 -19.78 -11.29
N SER A 18 25.63 -18.83 -10.39
CA SER A 18 24.74 -17.63 -10.36
C SER A 18 23.80 -17.22 -11.53
N THR A 19 23.50 -18.07 -12.51
CA THR A 19 22.69 -17.68 -13.69
C THR A 19 21.24 -17.36 -13.32
N SER A 20 20.72 -17.86 -12.20
CA SER A 20 19.35 -17.57 -11.76
C SER A 20 19.15 -16.17 -11.16
N LEU A 21 20.21 -15.52 -10.65
CA LEU A 21 20.11 -14.20 -10.02
C LEU A 21 19.87 -13.08 -11.03
N TRP A 22 20.40 -13.22 -12.24
CA TRP A 22 20.23 -12.24 -13.32
C TRP A 22 18.80 -12.14 -13.82
N PHE A 23 18.07 -13.26 -13.89
CA PHE A 23 16.67 -13.26 -14.35
C PHE A 23 15.72 -12.57 -13.37
N VAL A 24 15.94 -12.71 -12.07
CA VAL A 24 15.11 -12.04 -11.04
C VAL A 24 15.36 -10.54 -11.03
N GLY A 25 16.63 -10.12 -11.15
CA GLY A 25 16.99 -8.70 -11.28
C GLY A 25 16.42 -8.06 -12.56
N LEU A 26 16.50 -8.74 -13.70
CA LEU A 26 15.93 -8.28 -14.97
C LEU A 26 14.41 -8.18 -14.93
N ALA A 27 13.73 -9.14 -14.29
CA ALA A 27 12.28 -9.10 -14.12
C ALA A 27 11.85 -7.93 -13.22
N LEU A 28 12.56 -7.65 -12.13
CA LEU A 28 12.32 -6.50 -11.24
C LEU A 28 12.63 -5.16 -11.92
N ALA A 29 13.67 -5.09 -12.75
CA ALA A 29 13.97 -3.87 -13.51
C ALA A 29 12.92 -3.60 -14.59
N ALA A 30 12.52 -4.64 -15.33
CA ALA A 30 11.42 -4.56 -16.31
C ALA A 30 10.09 -4.19 -15.63
N PHE A 31 9.86 -4.66 -14.39
CA PHE A 31 8.71 -4.32 -13.55
C PHE A 31 8.64 -2.82 -13.23
N VAL A 32 9.76 -2.22 -12.79
CA VAL A 32 9.82 -0.78 -12.48
C VAL A 32 9.63 0.06 -13.74
N VAL A 33 10.23 -0.34 -14.85
CA VAL A 33 10.14 0.39 -16.13
C VAL A 33 8.73 0.29 -16.72
N ALA A 34 8.08 -0.88 -16.69
CA ALA A 34 6.72 -1.06 -17.20
C ALA A 34 5.67 -0.29 -16.38
N GLY A 35 5.84 -0.22 -15.04
CA GLY A 35 4.99 0.59 -14.18
C GLY A 35 5.11 2.10 -14.46
N PHE A 36 6.31 2.57 -14.82
CA PHE A 36 6.54 3.97 -15.17
C PHE A 36 6.02 4.35 -16.57
N VAL A 37 6.16 3.44 -17.55
CA VAL A 37 5.76 3.71 -18.95
C VAL A 37 4.24 3.63 -19.16
N GLY A 38 3.50 2.92 -18.30
CA GLY A 38 2.04 2.78 -18.38
C GLY A 38 1.22 4.01 -17.95
N LEU A 39 1.86 5.08 -17.46
CA LEU A 39 1.17 6.20 -16.81
C LEU A 39 0.44 7.17 -17.77
N ALA A 40 0.52 6.97 -19.10
CA ALA A 40 0.04 7.95 -20.06
C ALA A 40 -1.50 8.07 -20.19
N THR A 41 -2.28 7.03 -19.88
CA THR A 41 -3.75 7.11 -19.89
C THR A 41 -4.39 6.17 -18.85
N PRO A 42 -5.50 6.57 -18.19
CA PRO A 42 -6.15 5.79 -17.12
C PRO A 42 -6.60 4.38 -17.55
N GLU A 43 -6.99 4.20 -18.82
CA GLU A 43 -7.37 2.87 -19.35
C GLU A 43 -6.18 1.92 -19.49
N ARG A 44 -4.98 2.44 -19.83
CA ARG A 44 -3.76 1.62 -19.92
C ARG A 44 -3.20 1.29 -18.55
N GLN A 45 -3.34 2.20 -17.59
CA GLN A 45 -2.91 1.99 -16.21
C GLN A 45 -3.52 0.71 -15.63
N PHE A 46 -4.83 0.52 -15.75
CA PHE A 46 -5.50 -0.67 -15.21
C PHE A 46 -5.00 -1.98 -15.83
N ALA A 47 -4.93 -2.07 -17.17
CA ALA A 47 -4.46 -3.27 -17.86
C ALA A 47 -2.98 -3.57 -17.56
N THR A 48 -2.14 -2.53 -17.48
CA THR A 48 -0.74 -2.65 -17.10
C THR A 48 -0.62 -3.14 -15.67
N PHE A 49 -1.39 -2.62 -14.71
CA PHE A 49 -1.38 -3.08 -13.33
C PHE A 49 -1.84 -4.54 -13.16
N VAL A 50 -2.87 -4.96 -13.89
CA VAL A 50 -3.37 -6.36 -13.85
C VAL A 50 -2.32 -7.34 -14.39
N LEU A 51 -1.72 -7.03 -15.54
CA LEU A 51 -0.69 -7.90 -16.15
C LEU A 51 0.59 -7.94 -15.31
N LEU A 52 0.96 -6.82 -14.69
CA LEU A 52 2.07 -6.75 -13.73
C LEU A 52 1.79 -7.59 -12.49
N GLY A 53 0.60 -7.49 -11.91
CA GLY A 53 0.19 -8.28 -10.76
C GLY A 53 0.24 -9.79 -11.05
N LEU A 54 -0.26 -10.22 -12.20
CA LEU A 54 -0.22 -11.63 -12.63
C LEU A 54 1.20 -12.13 -12.90
N GLY A 55 2.06 -11.31 -13.52
CA GLY A 55 3.46 -11.66 -13.79
C GLY A 55 4.27 -11.86 -12.50
N VAL A 56 4.11 -10.96 -11.53
CA VAL A 56 4.76 -11.08 -10.21
C VAL A 56 4.19 -12.28 -9.44
N ALA A 57 2.89 -12.54 -9.54
CA ALA A 57 2.26 -13.69 -8.91
C ALA A 57 2.88 -15.02 -9.38
N LEU A 58 3.01 -15.16 -10.69
CA LEU A 58 3.59 -16.34 -11.31
C LEU A 58 5.07 -16.51 -10.89
N LEU A 59 5.85 -15.44 -10.92
CA LEU A 59 7.27 -15.49 -10.55
C LEU A 59 7.48 -15.85 -9.07
N LEU A 60 6.68 -15.26 -8.17
CA LEU A 60 6.78 -15.56 -6.74
C LEU A 60 6.27 -16.96 -6.40
N ALA A 61 5.24 -17.46 -7.08
CA ALA A 61 4.76 -18.83 -6.91
C ALA A 61 5.79 -19.87 -7.39
N LEU A 62 6.39 -19.65 -8.57
CA LEU A 62 7.45 -20.52 -9.10
C LEU A 62 8.70 -20.50 -8.21
N PHE A 63 8.98 -19.36 -7.58
CA PHE A 63 10.10 -19.23 -6.67
C PHE A 63 9.82 -19.85 -5.29
N ALA A 64 8.61 -19.67 -4.73
CA ALA A 64 8.18 -20.31 -3.48
C ALA A 64 8.16 -21.84 -3.60
N TRP A 65 7.72 -22.38 -4.74
CA TRP A 65 7.85 -23.81 -5.09
C TRP A 65 9.31 -24.26 -4.95
N ARG A 66 10.25 -23.49 -5.50
CA ARG A 66 11.68 -23.82 -5.50
C ARG A 66 12.30 -23.76 -4.09
N VAL A 67 11.88 -22.81 -3.27
CA VAL A 67 12.33 -22.67 -1.87
C VAL A 67 11.79 -23.79 -0.98
N ALA A 68 10.53 -24.20 -1.18
CA ALA A 68 9.96 -25.36 -0.49
C ALA A 68 10.75 -26.66 -0.77
N GLY A 69 11.43 -26.73 -1.92
CA GLY A 69 12.33 -27.82 -2.28
C GLY A 69 13.72 -27.79 -1.65
N SER A 70 14.17 -26.67 -1.05
CA SER A 70 15.57 -26.51 -0.61
C SER A 70 15.69 -25.91 0.80
N ALA A 71 15.28 -26.67 1.80
CA ALA A 71 15.31 -26.27 3.21
C ALA A 71 16.72 -26.18 3.83
N SER A 72 17.79 -26.47 3.09
CA SER A 72 19.17 -26.53 3.60
C SER A 72 20.15 -25.56 2.92
N THR A 73 19.72 -24.73 1.97
CA THR A 73 20.63 -23.82 1.27
C THR A 73 20.63 -22.41 1.88
N PRO A 74 21.80 -21.73 1.94
CA PRO A 74 21.94 -20.34 2.40
C PRO A 74 20.98 -19.34 1.71
N GLY A 75 20.44 -19.72 0.55
CA GLY A 75 19.44 -18.98 -0.22
C GLY A 75 18.06 -18.82 0.45
N GLY A 76 17.72 -19.61 1.47
CA GLY A 76 16.41 -19.49 2.13
C GLY A 76 16.22 -18.17 2.89
N THR A 77 17.30 -17.58 3.41
CA THR A 77 17.22 -16.40 4.29
C THR A 77 16.93 -15.10 3.55
N TRP A 78 17.42 -14.93 2.33
CA TRP A 78 17.19 -13.70 1.56
C TRP A 78 15.73 -13.59 1.10
N PHE A 79 15.12 -14.71 0.70
CA PHE A 79 13.73 -14.72 0.23
C PHE A 79 12.77 -14.27 1.33
N VAL A 80 12.94 -14.82 2.54
CA VAL A 80 12.14 -14.45 3.70
C VAL A 80 12.26 -12.94 3.96
N ARG A 81 13.47 -12.39 3.87
CA ARG A 81 13.71 -10.94 4.03
C ARG A 81 13.01 -10.12 2.95
N CYS A 82 13.14 -10.50 1.67
CA CYS A 82 12.47 -9.82 0.57
C CYS A 82 10.95 -9.89 0.66
N TYR A 83 10.40 -11.04 1.07
CA TYR A 83 8.97 -11.23 1.32
C TYR A 83 8.47 -10.27 2.40
N PHE A 84 9.13 -10.25 3.57
CA PHE A 84 8.72 -9.37 4.66
C PHE A 84 8.91 -7.89 4.32
N ALA A 85 9.96 -7.53 3.56
CA ALA A 85 10.15 -6.17 3.07
C ALA A 85 9.02 -5.76 2.12
N ALA A 86 8.68 -6.60 1.13
CA ALA A 86 7.57 -6.34 0.21
C ALA A 86 6.25 -6.21 0.98
N PHE A 87 5.99 -7.12 1.92
CA PHE A 87 4.79 -7.12 2.76
C PHE A 87 4.67 -5.85 3.60
N ALA A 88 5.77 -5.41 4.22
CA ALA A 88 5.82 -4.16 4.99
C ALA A 88 5.57 -2.94 4.08
N LEU A 89 6.23 -2.86 2.93
CA LEU A 89 6.04 -1.75 1.98
C LEU A 89 4.59 -1.67 1.47
N THR A 90 3.99 -2.81 1.11
CA THR A 90 2.60 -2.84 0.67
C THR A 90 1.65 -2.49 1.82
N THR A 91 1.94 -2.90 3.06
CA THR A 91 1.17 -2.47 4.24
C THR A 91 1.22 -0.95 4.41
N LEU A 92 2.40 -0.34 4.30
CA LEU A 92 2.56 1.11 4.38
C LEU A 92 1.82 1.82 3.24
N ALA A 93 1.84 1.28 2.03
CA ALA A 93 1.09 1.82 0.90
C ALA A 93 -0.43 1.79 1.15
N LEU A 94 -0.96 0.70 1.73
CA LEU A 94 -2.37 0.61 2.11
C LEU A 94 -2.73 1.60 3.24
N LEU A 95 -1.86 1.77 4.24
CA LEU A 95 -2.04 2.78 5.29
C LEU A 95 -2.01 4.19 4.72
N TYR A 96 -1.12 4.48 3.78
CA TYR A 96 -1.07 5.76 3.07
C TYR A 96 -2.35 5.99 2.28
N SER A 97 -2.80 5.00 1.51
CA SER A 97 -4.06 5.08 0.77
C SER A 97 -5.24 5.34 1.71
N ALA A 98 -5.30 4.68 2.87
CA ALA A 98 -6.33 4.90 3.89
C ALA A 98 -6.18 6.21 4.69
N SER A 99 -5.11 6.99 4.47
CA SER A 99 -4.85 8.23 5.20
C SER A 99 -5.47 9.47 4.55
N VAL A 100 -6.01 9.35 3.34
CA VAL A 100 -6.76 10.40 2.64
C VAL A 100 -8.26 10.13 2.75
N PRO A 101 -9.12 11.18 2.74
CA PRO A 101 -10.57 10.98 2.77
C PRO A 101 -10.99 10.09 1.60
N GLY A 102 -11.76 9.03 1.87
CA GLY A 102 -12.26 8.14 0.83
C GLY A 102 -11.31 7.12 0.22
N PHE A 103 -10.02 7.10 0.56
CA PHE A 103 -8.94 6.31 -0.08
C PHE A 103 -8.30 6.94 -1.33
N ASP A 104 -6.97 6.77 -1.44
CA ASP A 104 -6.22 7.00 -2.68
C ASP A 104 -6.36 5.76 -3.56
N PHE A 105 -7.26 5.80 -4.53
CA PHE A 105 -7.57 4.65 -5.37
C PHE A 105 -6.41 4.25 -6.27
N GLY A 106 -5.57 5.19 -6.72
CA GLY A 106 -4.39 4.88 -7.52
C GLY A 106 -3.44 3.97 -6.75
N VAL A 107 -3.14 4.33 -5.50
CA VAL A 107 -2.31 3.49 -4.61
C VAL A 107 -3.05 2.20 -4.23
N LEU A 108 -4.35 2.27 -3.95
CA LEU A 108 -5.16 1.11 -3.54
C LEU A 108 -5.17 0.01 -4.62
N PHE A 109 -5.36 0.37 -5.89
CA PHE A 109 -5.41 -0.57 -7.02
C PHE A 109 -4.10 -1.31 -7.23
N VAL A 110 -2.96 -0.74 -6.83
CA VAL A 110 -1.66 -1.41 -6.90
C VAL A 110 -1.40 -2.22 -5.63
N ALA A 111 -1.64 -1.60 -4.47
CA ALA A 111 -1.29 -2.17 -3.18
C ALA A 111 -2.17 -3.37 -2.82
N LEU A 112 -3.49 -3.30 -3.06
CA LEU A 112 -4.43 -4.36 -2.70
C LEU A 112 -4.15 -5.70 -3.40
N PRO A 113 -3.99 -5.80 -4.75
CA PRO A 113 -3.66 -7.07 -5.39
C PRO A 113 -2.26 -7.56 -5.03
N THR A 114 -1.29 -6.66 -4.87
CA THR A 114 0.05 -7.02 -4.38
C THR A 114 -0.03 -7.66 -3.00
N TYR A 115 -0.85 -7.10 -2.11
CA TYR A 115 -1.04 -7.62 -0.76
C TYR A 115 -1.74 -8.98 -0.76
N ALA A 116 -2.81 -9.13 -1.55
CA ALA A 116 -3.52 -10.39 -1.72
C ALA A 116 -2.59 -11.51 -2.24
N LEU A 117 -1.73 -11.18 -3.20
CA LEU A 117 -0.73 -12.11 -3.71
C LEU A 117 0.28 -12.53 -2.63
N LEU A 118 0.82 -11.58 -1.87
CA LEU A 118 1.75 -11.89 -0.78
C LEU A 118 1.12 -12.79 0.29
N LEU A 119 -0.18 -12.60 0.57
CA LEU A 119 -0.93 -13.47 1.47
C LEU A 119 -1.14 -14.87 0.88
N ALA A 120 -1.42 -14.99 -0.42
CA ALA A 120 -1.56 -16.27 -1.09
C ALA A 120 -0.24 -17.07 -1.10
N ILE A 121 0.89 -16.41 -1.34
CA ILE A 121 2.24 -17.01 -1.27
C ILE A 121 2.51 -17.50 0.15
N TRP A 122 2.21 -16.69 1.15
CA TRP A 122 2.40 -17.09 2.54
C TRP A 122 1.49 -18.24 2.95
N LEU A 123 0.21 -18.19 2.59
CA LEU A 123 -0.77 -19.23 2.92
C LEU A 123 -0.40 -20.55 2.26
N SER A 124 -0.02 -20.54 0.97
CA SER A 124 0.43 -21.75 0.28
C SER A 124 1.70 -22.34 0.90
N ALA A 125 2.68 -21.50 1.27
CA ALA A 125 3.87 -21.94 2.00
C ALA A 125 3.52 -22.52 3.39
N ALA A 126 2.59 -21.89 4.11
CA ALA A 126 2.15 -22.33 5.44
C ALA A 126 1.48 -23.70 5.36
N LEU A 127 0.56 -23.87 4.40
CA LEU A 127 -0.13 -25.13 4.15
C LEU A 127 0.82 -26.24 3.71
N ALA A 128 1.78 -25.95 2.83
CA ALA A 128 2.78 -26.92 2.39
C ALA A 128 3.66 -27.40 3.56
N VAL A 129 4.11 -26.48 4.42
CA VAL A 129 4.91 -26.82 5.61
C VAL A 129 4.08 -27.60 6.63
N LEU A 130 2.84 -27.19 6.88
CA LEU A 130 1.93 -27.89 7.78
C LEU A 130 1.64 -29.31 7.28
N ALA A 131 1.29 -29.47 6.01
CA ALA A 131 1.02 -30.77 5.39
C ALA A 131 2.23 -31.70 5.49
N ARG A 132 3.43 -31.20 5.17
CA ARG A 132 4.68 -31.99 5.29
C ARG A 132 4.94 -32.43 6.73
N ARG A 133 4.76 -31.54 7.72
CA ARG A 133 5.00 -31.88 9.12
C ARG A 133 3.95 -32.83 9.68
N VAL A 134 2.69 -32.64 9.34
CA VAL A 134 1.60 -33.55 9.74
C VAL A 134 1.85 -34.95 9.19
N PHE A 135 2.27 -35.06 7.92
CA PHE A 135 2.56 -36.35 7.29
C PHE A 135 3.79 -37.05 7.86
N LEU A 136 4.87 -36.30 8.19
CA LEU A 136 6.14 -36.90 8.62
C LEU A 136 6.29 -37.06 10.14
N GLN A 137 5.69 -36.17 10.95
CA GLN A 137 6.01 -36.03 12.38
C GLN A 137 4.75 -36.10 13.27
N GLY A 138 3.56 -36.17 12.69
CA GLY A 138 2.29 -36.11 13.40
C GLY A 138 1.90 -34.68 13.83
N PHE A 139 0.61 -34.49 14.11
CA PHE A 139 0.00 -33.17 14.27
C PHE A 139 0.57 -32.34 15.44
N ARG A 140 0.84 -32.98 16.60
CA ARG A 140 1.33 -32.27 17.80
C ARG A 140 2.75 -31.71 17.62
N ALA A 141 3.64 -32.47 16.99
CA ALA A 141 5.00 -32.02 16.72
C ALA A 141 5.06 -30.90 15.66
N ALA A 142 4.11 -30.91 14.71
CA ALA A 142 4.05 -29.91 13.65
C ALA A 142 3.91 -28.46 14.18
N LEU A 143 3.16 -28.29 15.27
CA LEU A 143 2.84 -27.01 15.90
C LEU A 143 3.98 -26.45 16.77
N ALA A 144 4.85 -27.29 17.34
CA ALA A 144 5.74 -26.91 18.44
C ALA A 144 6.98 -26.06 18.04
N GLY A 145 7.26 -25.87 16.74
CA GLY A 145 8.59 -25.41 16.32
C GLY A 145 8.73 -23.98 15.82
N HIS A 146 7.70 -23.34 15.24
CA HIS A 146 7.90 -22.14 14.39
C HIS A 146 6.73 -21.13 14.44
N ALA A 147 5.92 -21.13 15.50
CA ALA A 147 4.66 -20.39 15.55
C ALA A 147 4.77 -18.88 15.24
N VAL A 148 5.87 -18.22 15.62
CA VAL A 148 6.02 -16.76 15.48
C VAL A 148 6.04 -16.31 14.02
N ALA A 149 6.88 -16.89 13.16
CA ALA A 149 6.99 -16.48 11.76
C ALA A 149 5.69 -16.71 10.96
N TRP A 150 4.91 -17.72 11.35
CA TRP A 150 3.61 -18.05 10.74
C TRP A 150 2.45 -17.26 11.36
N THR A 151 2.63 -16.55 12.47
CA THR A 151 1.55 -15.74 13.06
C THR A 151 1.67 -14.26 12.72
N VAL A 152 2.87 -13.77 12.38
CA VAL A 152 3.09 -12.34 12.08
C VAL A 152 2.23 -11.83 10.91
N PRO A 153 2.23 -12.42 9.70
CA PRO A 153 1.43 -11.88 8.59
C PRO A 153 -0.08 -11.78 8.88
N PRO A 154 -0.79 -12.81 9.38
CA PRO A 154 -2.21 -12.68 9.67
C PRO A 154 -2.50 -11.67 10.80
N LEU A 155 -1.61 -11.54 11.79
CA LEU A 155 -1.74 -10.51 12.82
C LEU A 155 -1.59 -9.09 12.25
N VAL A 156 -0.66 -8.89 11.32
CA VAL A 156 -0.50 -7.59 10.63
C VAL A 156 -1.71 -7.28 9.75
N VAL A 157 -2.26 -8.26 9.02
CA VAL A 157 -3.50 -8.10 8.25
C VAL A 157 -4.65 -7.67 9.16
N LEU A 158 -4.82 -8.36 10.30
CA LEU A 158 -5.86 -8.03 11.26
C LEU A 158 -5.67 -6.63 11.84
N ALA A 159 -4.44 -6.27 12.23
CA ALA A 159 -4.11 -4.94 12.75
C ALA A 159 -4.37 -3.84 11.70
N LEU A 160 -3.98 -4.06 10.45
CA LEU A 160 -4.26 -3.16 9.33
C LEU A 160 -5.77 -2.97 9.13
N ALA A 161 -6.53 -4.07 9.09
CA ALA A 161 -7.99 -4.02 8.93
C ALA A 161 -8.66 -3.23 10.06
N ILE A 162 -8.26 -3.48 11.32
CA ILE A 162 -8.75 -2.73 12.48
C ILE A 162 -8.39 -1.25 12.36
N ALA A 163 -7.14 -0.93 11.99
CA ALA A 163 -6.70 0.45 11.85
C ALA A 163 -7.49 1.22 10.77
N VAL A 164 -7.77 0.56 9.63
CA VAL A 164 -8.57 1.15 8.54
C VAL A 164 -10.03 1.31 8.95
N LEU A 165 -10.64 0.31 9.59
CA LEU A 165 -12.03 0.38 10.06
C LEU A 165 -12.24 1.50 11.10
N LEU A 166 -11.25 1.72 11.97
CA LEU A 166 -11.26 2.81 12.95
C LEU A 166 -10.78 4.15 12.37
N GLN A 167 -10.48 4.22 11.07
CA GLN A 167 -9.95 5.39 10.38
C GLN A 167 -8.69 5.99 11.06
N LEU A 168 -7.86 5.16 11.70
CA LEU A 168 -6.67 5.61 12.41
C LEU A 168 -5.67 6.33 11.49
N PRO A 169 -5.35 5.81 10.28
CA PRO A 169 -4.40 6.50 9.39
C PRO A 169 -4.88 7.89 8.99
N LEU A 170 -6.17 8.02 8.68
CA LEU A 170 -6.81 9.29 8.33
C LEU A 170 -6.76 10.27 9.50
N ARG A 171 -7.16 9.82 10.70
CA ARG A 171 -7.13 10.62 11.95
C ARG A 171 -5.72 11.08 12.31
N MET A 172 -4.72 10.21 12.19
CA MET A 172 -3.32 10.54 12.48
C MET A 172 -2.79 11.58 11.49
N ARG A 173 -3.00 11.38 10.19
CA ARG A 173 -2.56 12.33 9.15
C ARG A 173 -3.25 13.69 9.30
N PHE A 174 -4.53 13.68 9.65
CA PHE A 174 -5.30 14.88 9.90
C PHE A 174 -4.79 15.64 11.12
N ALA A 175 -4.55 14.94 12.24
CA ALA A 175 -3.97 15.55 13.43
C ALA A 175 -2.60 16.20 13.16
N LEU A 176 -1.78 15.58 12.31
CA LEU A 176 -0.48 16.13 11.90
C LEU A 176 -0.59 17.41 11.05
N GLY A 177 -1.63 17.54 10.22
CA GLY A 177 -1.87 18.71 9.37
C GLY A 177 -2.90 19.70 9.92
N ARG A 178 -3.31 19.51 11.18
CA ARG A 178 -4.46 20.21 11.76
C ARG A 178 -4.21 21.70 11.91
N ALA A 179 -3.01 22.08 12.35
CA ALA A 179 -2.67 23.47 12.61
C ALA A 179 -2.74 24.32 11.33
N GLU A 180 -2.28 23.78 10.21
CA GLU A 180 -2.29 24.44 8.90
C GLU A 180 -3.70 24.51 8.32
N LEU A 181 -4.50 23.47 8.53
CA LEU A 181 -5.93 23.46 8.15
C LEU A 181 -6.72 24.50 8.94
N ASP A 182 -6.52 24.60 10.26
CA ASP A 182 -7.15 25.64 11.08
C ASP A 182 -6.64 27.04 10.71
N ALA A 183 -5.35 27.19 10.38
CA ALA A 183 -4.82 28.47 9.89
C ALA A 183 -5.44 28.89 8.55
N LEU A 184 -5.77 27.94 7.67
CA LEU A 184 -6.55 28.22 6.46
C LEU A 184 -7.95 28.73 6.80
N VAL A 185 -8.64 28.08 7.75
CA VAL A 185 -9.97 28.51 8.23
C VAL A 185 -9.92 29.94 8.76
N GLU A 186 -8.94 30.27 9.61
CA GLU A 186 -8.80 31.61 10.17
C GLU A 186 -8.50 32.65 9.09
N ARG A 187 -7.60 32.35 8.14
CA ARG A 187 -7.36 33.24 6.99
C ARG A 187 -8.59 33.44 6.14
N ALA A 188 -9.36 32.38 5.88
CA ALA A 188 -10.60 32.47 5.12
C ALA A 188 -11.67 33.32 5.82
N ARG A 189 -11.69 33.32 7.15
CA ARG A 189 -12.59 34.16 7.96
C ARG A 189 -12.19 35.64 7.92
N VAL A 190 -10.90 35.94 8.08
CA VAL A 190 -10.42 37.33 8.16
C VAL A 190 -10.32 37.97 6.78
N GLU A 191 -9.84 37.22 5.77
CA GLU A 191 -9.48 37.74 4.45
C GLU A 191 -10.04 36.86 3.30
N PRO A 192 -11.37 36.67 3.20
CA PRO A 192 -11.96 35.75 2.24
C PRO A 192 -11.64 36.10 0.78
N LEU A 193 -11.54 37.40 0.45
CA LEU A 193 -11.21 37.86 -0.90
C LEU A 193 -9.76 37.54 -1.29
N LEU A 194 -8.83 37.61 -0.34
CA LEU A 194 -7.43 37.29 -0.59
C LEU A 194 -7.26 35.78 -0.81
N VAL A 195 -7.87 34.96 0.05
CA VAL A 195 -7.85 33.51 -0.09
C VAL A 195 -8.48 33.08 -1.42
N THR A 196 -9.60 33.70 -1.81
CA THR A 196 -10.25 33.43 -3.11
C THR A 196 -9.34 33.79 -4.28
N ALA A 197 -8.64 34.94 -4.21
CA ALA A 197 -7.69 35.34 -5.25
C ALA A 197 -6.47 34.41 -5.31
N GLU A 198 -5.96 33.95 -4.16
CA GLU A 198 -4.86 32.97 -4.07
C GLU A 198 -5.28 31.67 -4.75
N ILE A 199 -6.46 31.13 -4.44
CA ILE A 199 -7.00 29.91 -5.03
C ILE A 199 -7.23 30.09 -6.54
N ALA A 200 -7.72 31.25 -6.98
CA ALA A 200 -7.93 31.52 -8.41
C ALA A 200 -6.61 31.60 -9.20
N ALA A 201 -5.49 31.89 -8.52
CA ALA A 201 -4.16 31.91 -9.11
C ALA A 201 -3.47 30.53 -9.15
N TRP A 202 -4.05 29.51 -8.50
CA TRP A 202 -3.50 28.15 -8.52
C TRP A 202 -3.57 27.57 -9.94
N ASP A 203 -2.44 27.06 -10.43
CA ASP A 203 -2.44 26.31 -11.68
C ASP A 203 -3.17 24.99 -11.43
N THR A 204 -4.19 24.72 -12.24
CA THR A 204 -4.95 23.46 -12.22
C THR A 204 -4.09 22.20 -12.38
N ASN A 205 -2.85 22.33 -12.88
CA ASN A 205 -1.90 21.23 -13.03
C ASN A 205 -0.92 21.06 -11.84
N GLU A 206 -0.88 22.01 -10.90
CA GLU A 206 0.02 21.94 -9.75
C GLU A 206 -0.70 21.46 -8.48
N PHE A 207 0.03 20.68 -7.67
CA PHE A 207 -0.45 20.26 -6.36
C PHE A 207 -0.06 21.28 -5.30
N HIS A 208 -1.05 21.94 -4.71
CA HIS A 208 -0.85 22.80 -3.56
C HIS A 208 -1.08 22.01 -2.28
N PHE A 209 -0.25 22.19 -1.27
CA PHE A 209 -0.40 21.49 0.01
C PHE A 209 -1.07 22.37 1.05
N VAL A 210 -2.09 21.83 1.71
CA VAL A 210 -2.65 22.39 2.95
C VAL A 210 -2.38 21.41 4.07
N GLY A 211 -1.41 21.75 4.93
CA GLY A 211 -0.89 20.82 5.94
C GLY A 211 -0.26 19.60 5.28
N THR A 212 -0.76 18.41 5.62
CA THR A 212 -0.26 17.13 5.08
C THR A 212 -1.01 16.64 3.84
N TYR A 213 -1.97 17.41 3.33
CA TYR A 213 -2.83 16.98 2.22
C TYR A 213 -2.49 17.72 0.93
N PRO A 214 -2.24 17.00 -0.19
CA PRO A 214 -2.27 17.61 -1.50
C PRO A 214 -3.71 18.01 -1.80
N THR A 215 -3.92 19.26 -2.14
CA THR A 215 -5.22 19.90 -2.33
C THR A 215 -5.37 20.28 -3.79
N ARG A 216 -6.53 19.91 -4.36
CA ARG A 216 -6.89 20.24 -5.74
C ARG A 216 -7.72 21.50 -5.84
N ARG A 217 -8.58 21.73 -4.84
CA ARG A 217 -9.54 22.83 -4.83
C ARG A 217 -9.87 23.21 -3.41
N ILE A 218 -10.01 24.51 -3.17
CA ILE A 218 -10.57 25.05 -1.93
C ILE A 218 -11.79 25.86 -2.32
N GLU A 219 -12.85 25.75 -1.54
CA GLU A 219 -14.07 26.52 -1.75
C GLU A 219 -14.52 27.14 -0.44
N LEU A 220 -14.88 28.43 -0.50
CA LEU A 220 -15.45 29.16 0.61
C LEU A 220 -16.97 29.15 0.50
N PHE A 221 -17.65 29.02 1.62
CA PHE A 221 -19.11 29.14 1.72
C PHE A 221 -19.49 29.91 2.99
N ASP A 222 -20.77 30.26 3.14
CA ASP A 222 -21.22 31.00 4.32
C ASP A 222 -20.98 30.17 5.60
N GLY A 223 -20.08 30.65 6.46
CA GLY A 223 -19.72 30.01 7.71
C GLY A 223 -18.63 28.93 7.64
N GLY A 224 -17.97 28.73 6.49
CA GLY A 224 -16.95 27.69 6.41
C GLY A 224 -16.09 27.62 5.16
N VAL A 225 -15.24 26.59 5.15
CA VAL A 225 -14.33 26.27 4.05
C VAL A 225 -14.36 24.78 3.78
N ARG A 226 -14.25 24.38 2.52
CA ARG A 226 -14.05 22.99 2.12
C ARG A 226 -12.82 22.85 1.24
N VAL A 227 -12.12 21.74 1.43
CA VAL A 227 -10.82 21.43 0.86
C VAL A 227 -10.93 20.07 0.17
N LEU A 228 -10.85 20.07 -1.16
CA LEU A 228 -10.85 18.86 -1.97
C LEU A 228 -9.43 18.29 -2.02
N VAL A 229 -9.26 17.07 -1.52
CA VAL A 229 -7.96 16.40 -1.47
C VAL A 229 -7.67 15.73 -2.82
N SER A 230 -6.48 15.92 -3.35
CA SER A 230 -6.05 15.29 -4.60
C SER A 230 -6.00 13.77 -4.46
N SER A 231 -6.37 13.07 -5.53
CA SER A 231 -6.39 11.60 -5.61
C SER A 231 -7.34 10.91 -4.61
N SER A 232 -8.23 11.66 -3.97
CA SER A 232 -9.22 11.13 -3.04
C SER A 232 -10.50 10.69 -3.76
N GLY A 233 -11.01 9.52 -3.40
CA GLY A 233 -12.22 8.98 -4.01
C GLY A 233 -11.99 8.32 -5.38
N PHE A 234 -12.95 7.49 -5.81
CA PHE A 234 -12.85 6.73 -7.06
C PHE A 234 -13.58 7.41 -8.21
N LEU A 235 -14.86 7.67 -7.99
CA LEU A 235 -15.68 8.52 -8.83
C LEU A 235 -15.59 9.89 -8.17
N ASP A 236 -16.40 10.10 -7.15
CA ASP A 236 -16.55 11.38 -6.47
C ASP A 236 -15.29 11.81 -5.70
N GLY A 237 -14.85 13.05 -5.93
CA GLY A 237 -13.75 13.65 -5.19
C GLY A 237 -14.11 13.83 -3.72
N GLN A 238 -13.16 13.62 -2.82
CA GLN A 238 -13.41 13.72 -1.38
C GLN A 238 -12.48 14.72 -0.70
N GLY A 239 -12.86 15.11 0.51
CA GLY A 239 -12.19 16.22 1.15
C GLY A 239 -12.56 16.39 2.60
N PHE A 240 -12.19 17.56 3.09
CA PHE A 240 -12.55 18.03 4.42
C PHE A 240 -13.39 19.28 4.30
N ALA A 241 -14.38 19.44 5.15
CA ALA A 241 -15.12 20.69 5.31
C ALA A 241 -15.08 21.12 6.76
N TYR A 242 -14.90 22.41 6.99
CA TYR A 242 -14.99 23.05 8.30
C TYR A 242 -16.21 23.94 8.35
N CYS A 243 -17.00 23.84 9.42
CA CYS A 243 -18.14 24.71 9.69
C CYS A 243 -18.35 24.85 11.20
N ASP A 244 -18.28 26.08 11.72
CA ASP A 244 -18.40 26.37 13.16
C ASP A 244 -19.86 26.44 13.66
N ARG A 245 -20.81 26.57 12.74
CA ARG A 245 -22.25 26.66 13.03
C ARG A 245 -22.98 25.31 12.91
N GLY A 246 -22.23 24.20 12.94
CA GLY A 246 -22.77 22.85 12.81
C GLY A 246 -22.62 22.30 11.39
N ALA A 247 -23.57 21.49 10.94
CA ALA A 247 -23.46 20.83 9.64
C ALA A 247 -23.30 21.86 8.49
N PRO A 248 -22.35 21.66 7.55
CA PRO A 248 -22.21 22.52 6.39
C PRO A 248 -23.52 22.64 5.60
N PRO A 249 -23.81 23.80 4.98
CA PRO A 249 -24.98 23.94 4.11
C PRO A 249 -24.89 22.93 2.97
N GLN A 250 -26.02 22.30 2.65
CA GLN A 250 -26.07 21.36 1.54
C GLN A 250 -25.97 22.14 0.23
N LEU A 251 -24.85 21.95 -0.48
CA LEU A 251 -24.58 22.56 -1.77
C LEU A 251 -24.68 21.46 -2.84
N GLY A 252 -25.76 21.46 -3.62
CA GLY A 252 -26.03 20.38 -4.57
C GLY A 252 -26.36 19.06 -3.87
N GLU A 253 -25.80 17.94 -4.35
CA GLU A 253 -25.99 16.59 -3.79
C GLU A 253 -24.81 16.17 -2.88
N ASP A 254 -24.07 17.16 -2.35
CA ASP A 254 -22.90 16.89 -1.53
C ASP A 254 -23.26 16.21 -0.20
N PHE A 255 -22.36 15.35 0.26
CA PHE A 255 -22.50 14.63 1.53
C PHE A 255 -21.42 15.07 2.52
N TYR A 256 -21.84 15.23 3.78
CA TYR A 256 -20.99 15.62 4.90
C TYR A 256 -21.16 14.65 6.06
N ASP A 257 -20.09 13.94 6.40
CA ASP A 257 -20.04 13.00 7.51
C ASP A 257 -19.20 13.61 8.65
N PRO A 258 -19.71 13.72 9.91
CA PRO A 258 -18.93 14.26 11.02
C PRO A 258 -17.61 13.52 11.23
N PHE A 259 -16.52 14.24 11.45
CA PHE A 259 -15.19 13.64 11.55
C PHE A 259 -14.45 13.96 12.85
N TRP A 260 -14.06 15.22 13.05
CA TRP A 260 -13.26 15.62 14.21
C TRP A 260 -13.52 17.08 14.61
N GLY A 261 -14.30 17.25 15.69
CA GLY A 261 -14.77 18.56 16.12
C GLY A 261 -15.65 19.17 15.03
N ASP A 262 -15.34 20.40 14.63
CA ASP A 262 -16.08 21.15 13.59
C ASP A 262 -15.68 20.76 12.16
N TRP A 263 -14.93 19.67 12.00
CA TRP A 263 -14.53 19.15 10.70
C TRP A 263 -15.36 17.94 10.29
N TYR A 264 -15.69 17.90 9.00
CA TYR A 264 -16.49 16.91 8.33
C TYR A 264 -15.69 16.28 7.18
N LEU A 265 -15.94 15.00 6.90
CA LEU A 265 -15.56 14.39 5.63
C LEU A 265 -16.57 14.83 4.58
N TRP A 266 -16.07 15.42 3.50
CA TRP A 266 -16.88 15.89 2.39
C TRP A 266 -16.73 14.94 1.19
N ARG A 267 -17.85 14.58 0.58
CA ARG A 267 -17.90 13.89 -0.71
C ARG A 267 -18.59 14.80 -1.72
N ALA A 268 -17.86 15.18 -2.76
CA ALA A 268 -18.34 16.06 -3.81
C ALA A 268 -19.21 15.28 -4.79
N SER A 269 -20.41 15.78 -5.02
CA SER A 269 -21.30 15.34 -6.09
C SER A 269 -21.16 16.28 -7.30
N TRP A 270 -21.38 15.78 -8.51
CA TRP A 270 -21.34 16.56 -9.76
C TRP A 270 -22.62 16.44 -10.57
#